data_AF-A0A3S5BKX0-F1
#
_entry.id   AF-A0A3S5BKX0-F1
#
_cell.length_a   1.000
_cell.length_b   1.000
_cell.length_c   1.000
_cell.angle_alpha   90.00
_cell.angle_beta   90.00
_cell.angle_gamma   90.00
#
_symmetry.space_group_name_H-M   'P 1'
#
loop_
_entity.id
_entity.type
_entity.pdbx_description
1 polymer ?
#
loop_
_entity_poly.entity_id
_entity_poly.type
_entity_poly.pdbx_seq_one_letter_code
_entity_poly.pdbx_strand_id
1 'polypeptide(L)'
;MWIENMNTVLDDNKMLCLANSERIKLTSYVHMLFEVQDLAVASPATVSRCGMVYVDSQELGWLPYAKTWLNTVSEKLTTEIHDYLLNLFERYVEQALQFVMTKCTSMIPQVPIARIQTMCKLLEVLITHPGGLNIKMEAQKRNPLLAMSFIFSLLWGLAGNLIDANWDSVDSFLRNLFDDCGDARGFVAATK
;
A
#
# COMPACT_ATOMS: atom_id res chain seq x y z
N MET A 1 23.56 14.18 14.93
CA MET A 1 24.15 15.54 14.88
C MET A 1 23.11 16.67 14.80
N TRP A 2 22.01 16.59 14.03
CA TRP A 2 21.01 17.69 13.99
C TRP A 2 20.10 17.74 15.22
N ILE A 3 19.71 16.58 15.77
CA ILE A 3 18.86 16.48 16.97
C ILE A 3 19.55 17.01 18.23
N GLU A 4 20.89 16.98 18.27
CA GLU A 4 21.67 17.42 19.44
C GLU A 4 21.57 18.94 19.63
N ASN A 5 21.54 19.69 18.53
CA ASN A 5 21.30 21.13 18.51
C ASN A 5 19.85 21.49 18.87
N MET A 6 18.94 20.52 18.83
CA MET A 6 17.53 20.69 19.22
C MET A 6 17.25 20.31 20.68
N ASN A 7 18.23 19.79 21.43
CA ASN A 7 18.00 19.35 22.82
C ASN A 7 17.43 20.46 23.70
N THR A 8 17.82 21.72 23.53
CA THR A 8 17.32 22.85 24.34
C THR A 8 15.88 23.23 24.04
N VAL A 9 15.39 22.92 22.84
CA VAL A 9 14.00 23.18 22.43
C VAL A 9 13.08 22.01 22.79
N LEU A 10 13.65 20.80 22.88
CA LEU A 10 12.93 19.58 23.28
C LEU A 10 12.85 19.40 24.80
N ASP A 11 13.66 20.13 25.57
CA ASP A 11 13.62 20.15 27.03
C ASP A 11 12.56 21.13 27.56
N ASP A 12 12.32 21.15 28.88
CA ASP A 12 11.31 22.01 29.54
C ASP A 12 11.49 23.51 29.24
N ASN A 13 12.71 23.91 28.85
CA ASN A 13 13.05 25.26 28.48
C ASN A 13 12.36 25.77 27.20
N LYS A 14 11.98 24.86 26.28
CA LYS A 14 11.35 25.17 24.99
C LYS A 14 12.05 26.30 24.23
N MET A 15 13.39 26.31 24.25
CA MET A 15 14.21 27.39 23.68
C MET A 15 15.00 26.89 22.47
N LEU A 16 14.69 27.45 21.30
CA LEU A 16 15.43 27.23 20.07
C LEU A 16 16.64 28.17 20.01
N CYS A 17 17.84 27.60 20.00
CA CYS A 17 19.08 28.32 19.86
C CYS A 17 19.56 28.20 18.40
N LEU A 18 19.65 29.33 17.70
CA LEU A 18 20.12 29.39 16.33
C LEU A 18 21.64 29.60 16.26
N ALA A 19 22.27 29.25 15.14
CA ALA A 19 23.73 29.35 14.96
C ALA A 19 24.25 30.80 15.04
N ASN A 20 23.39 31.79 14.78
CA ASN A 20 23.67 33.22 14.97
C ASN A 20 23.55 33.66 16.45
N SER A 21 23.45 32.71 17.39
CA SER A 21 23.25 32.94 18.83
C SER A 21 21.91 33.57 19.22
N GLU A 22 20.95 33.65 18.30
CA GLU A 22 19.59 34.07 18.62
C GLU A 22 18.86 32.97 19.40
N ARG A 23 18.04 33.39 20.37
CA ARG A 23 17.29 32.49 21.26
C ARG A 23 15.82 32.78 21.16
N ILE A 24 15.07 31.82 20.63
CA ILE A 24 13.64 31.94 20.40
C ILE A 24 12.93 31.00 21.37
N LYS A 25 12.08 31.54 22.25
CA LYS A 25 11.27 30.73 23.16
C LYS A 25 9.96 30.32 22.47
N LEU A 26 9.70 29.03 22.35
CA LEU A 26 8.45 28.53 21.81
C LEU A 26 7.31 28.76 22.80
N THR A 27 6.17 29.21 22.30
CA THR A 27 4.94 29.36 23.08
C THR A 27 4.28 28.00 23.30
N SER A 28 3.35 27.91 24.25
CA SER A 28 2.59 26.68 24.53
C SER A 28 1.70 26.21 23.37
N TYR A 29 1.48 27.07 22.37
CA TYR A 29 0.68 26.74 21.19
C TYR A 29 1.47 25.99 20.12
N VAL A 30 2.80 26.03 20.17
CA VAL A 30 3.67 25.38 19.17
C VAL A 30 4.05 23.99 19.65
N HIS A 31 3.81 23.00 18.79
CA HIS A 31 4.17 21.61 19.00
C HIS A 31 5.14 21.16 17.89
N MET A 32 6.16 20.41 18.27
CA MET A 32 7.07 19.76 17.32
C MET A 32 6.69 18.29 17.22
N LEU A 33 6.51 17.82 16.00
CA LEU A 33 6.25 16.43 15.68
C LEU A 33 7.30 15.95 14.68
N PHE A 34 7.84 14.77 14.94
CA PHE A 34 8.81 14.13 14.07
C PHE A 34 8.24 12.78 13.62
N GLU A 35 8.22 12.56 12.31
CA GLU A 35 7.97 11.24 11.74
C GLU A 35 9.33 10.63 11.37
N VAL A 36 9.69 9.54 12.03
CA VAL A 36 10.99 8.89 11.87
C VAL A 36 10.80 7.39 11.69
N GLN A 37 11.63 6.77 10.84
CA GLN A 37 11.59 5.33 10.61
C GLN A 37 12.19 4.55 11.79
N ASP A 38 13.32 5.00 12.31
CA ASP A 38 13.99 4.42 13.47
C ASP A 38 14.74 5.47 14.30
N LEU A 39 15.06 5.10 15.53
CA LEU A 39 15.81 5.92 16.48
C LEU A 39 17.17 5.26 16.83
N ALA A 40 17.71 4.40 15.97
CA ALA A 40 18.88 3.57 16.28
C ALA A 40 20.13 4.40 16.60
N VAL A 41 20.21 5.61 16.08
CA VAL A 41 21.33 6.56 16.28
C VAL A 41 21.01 7.67 17.30
N ALA A 42 19.83 7.64 17.93
CA ALA A 42 19.44 8.61 18.93
C ALA A 42 19.88 8.17 20.34
N SER A 43 20.37 9.12 21.14
CA SER A 43 20.71 8.82 22.54
C SER A 43 19.44 8.61 23.39
N PRO A 44 19.41 7.65 24.34
CA PRO A 44 18.26 7.47 25.23
C PRO A 44 17.84 8.73 25.99
N ALA A 45 18.81 9.60 26.32
CA ALA A 45 18.57 10.88 26.99
C ALA A 45 17.85 11.91 26.10
N THR A 46 17.99 11.82 24.78
CA THR A 46 17.24 12.67 23.84
C THR A 46 15.80 12.15 23.69
N VAL A 47 15.65 10.84 23.55
CA VAL A 47 14.35 10.17 23.39
C VAL A 47 13.48 10.32 24.65
N SER A 48 14.08 10.34 25.84
CA SER A 48 13.34 10.47 27.11
C SER A 48 12.62 11.80 27.30
N ARG A 49 12.99 12.84 26.54
CA ARG A 49 12.35 14.17 26.59
C ARG A 49 11.13 14.29 25.67
N CYS A 50 10.88 13.29 24.84
CA CYS A 50 9.83 13.32 23.83
C CYS A 50 8.76 12.27 24.14
N GLY A 51 7.50 12.63 23.87
CA GLY A 51 6.41 11.65 23.83
C GLY A 51 6.59 10.72 22.62
N MET A 52 6.64 9.42 22.87
CA MET A 52 6.82 8.41 21.82
C MET A 52 5.48 7.76 21.49
N VAL A 53 5.07 7.88 20.23
CA VAL A 53 3.89 7.18 19.70
C VAL A 53 4.40 6.15 18.71
N TYR A 54 4.29 4.87 19.06
CA TYR A 54 4.66 3.77 18.19
C TYR A 54 3.49 3.43 17.27
N VAL A 55 3.71 3.52 15.97
CA VAL A 55 2.73 3.13 14.95
C VAL A 55 3.23 1.86 14.31
N ASP A 56 2.53 0.75 14.55
CA ASP A 56 2.82 -0.50 13.86
C ASP A 56 2.19 -0.51 12.46
N SER A 57 3.05 -0.47 11.45
CA SER A 57 2.62 -0.57 10.05
C SER A 57 2.00 -1.92 9.69
N GLN A 58 2.27 -2.98 10.46
CA GLN A 58 1.68 -4.31 10.27
C GLN A 58 0.23 -4.34 10.72
N GLU A 59 -0.09 -3.71 11.85
CA GLU A 59 -1.46 -3.61 12.39
C GLU A 59 -2.38 -2.76 11.51
N LEU A 60 -1.85 -1.73 10.84
CA LEU A 60 -2.65 -0.93 9.91
C LEU A 60 -3.14 -1.76 8.71
N GLY A 61 -2.30 -2.69 8.25
CA GLY A 61 -2.59 -3.55 7.11
C GLY A 61 -2.78 -2.80 5.78
N TRP A 62 -3.14 -3.54 4.74
CA TRP A 62 -3.34 -2.98 3.39
C TRP A 62 -4.79 -2.56 3.11
N LEU A 63 -5.76 -3.14 3.82
CA LEU A 63 -7.19 -2.94 3.55
C LEU A 63 -7.64 -1.48 3.71
N PRO A 64 -7.22 -0.71 4.75
CA PRO A 64 -7.59 0.70 4.87
C PRO A 64 -7.08 1.55 3.70
N TYR A 65 -5.90 1.23 3.18
CA TYR A 65 -5.36 1.88 1.98
C TYR A 65 -6.23 1.57 0.76
N ALA A 66 -6.56 0.30 0.53
CA ALA A 66 -7.39 -0.12 -0.61
C ALA A 66 -8.79 0.52 -0.57
N LYS A 67 -9.42 0.60 0.62
CA LYS A 67 -10.72 1.29 0.81
C LYS A 67 -10.63 2.78 0.50
N THR A 68 -9.58 3.46 0.98
CA THR A 68 -9.35 4.88 0.68
C THR A 68 -9.10 5.12 -0.81
N TRP A 69 -8.33 4.25 -1.46
CA TRP A 69 -8.09 4.30 -2.90
C TRP A 69 -9.39 4.09 -3.69
N LEU A 70 -10.19 3.07 -3.36
CA LEU A 70 -11.49 2.81 -4.01
C LEU A 70 -12.42 4.02 -3.88
N ASN A 71 -12.46 4.67 -2.73
CA ASN A 71 -13.27 5.89 -2.53
C ASN A 71 -12.77 7.07 -3.37
N THR A 72 -11.47 7.16 -3.61
CA THR A 72 -10.89 8.20 -4.47
C THR A 72 -11.21 7.95 -5.95
N VAL A 73 -11.21 6.69 -6.37
CA VAL A 73 -11.59 6.29 -7.75
C VAL A 73 -13.11 6.31 -7.94
N SER A 74 -13.89 6.22 -6.86
CA SER A 74 -15.36 6.24 -6.85
C SER A 74 -15.98 7.43 -7.55
N GLU A 75 -15.32 8.60 -7.60
CA GLU A 75 -15.83 9.76 -8.35
C GLU A 75 -16.02 9.44 -9.85
N LYS A 76 -15.34 8.40 -10.34
CA LYS A 76 -15.37 7.93 -11.73
C LYS A 76 -16.14 6.62 -11.92
N LEU A 77 -16.58 5.97 -10.83
CA LEU A 77 -17.19 4.63 -10.84
C LEU A 77 -18.61 4.62 -10.29
N THR A 78 -19.41 3.65 -10.72
CA THR A 78 -20.73 3.38 -10.13
C THR A 78 -20.57 2.58 -8.83
N THR A 79 -21.55 2.70 -7.92
CA THR A 79 -21.58 1.97 -6.64
C THR A 79 -21.46 0.46 -6.82
N GLU A 80 -22.10 -0.10 -7.86
CA GLU A 80 -22.00 -1.53 -8.19
C GLU A 80 -20.56 -2.00 -8.45
N ILE A 81 -19.75 -1.18 -9.14
CA ILE A 81 -18.37 -1.53 -9.48
C ILE A 81 -17.48 -1.39 -8.25
N HIS A 82 -17.73 -0.39 -7.41
CA HIS A 82 -17.04 -0.21 -6.15
C HIS A 82 -17.22 -1.45 -5.25
N ASP A 83 -18.46 -1.88 -5.03
CA ASP A 83 -18.77 -3.05 -4.21
C ASP A 83 -18.16 -4.34 -4.80
N TYR A 84 -18.23 -4.50 -6.12
CA TYR A 84 -17.63 -5.65 -6.80
C TYR A 84 -16.11 -5.70 -6.63
N LEU A 85 -15.42 -4.58 -6.85
CA LEU A 85 -13.97 -4.49 -6.66
C LEU A 85 -13.59 -4.74 -5.20
N LEU A 86 -14.30 -4.14 -4.25
CA LEU A 86 -14.05 -4.35 -2.83
C LEU A 86 -14.14 -5.84 -2.46
N ASN A 87 -15.14 -6.55 -2.98
CA ASN A 87 -15.28 -7.99 -2.79
C ASN A 87 -14.08 -8.78 -3.34
N LEU A 88 -13.57 -8.42 -4.52
CA LEU A 88 -12.36 -9.04 -5.08
C LEU A 88 -11.13 -8.76 -4.22
N PHE A 89 -10.96 -7.53 -3.72
CA PHE A 89 -9.87 -7.18 -2.81
C PHE A 89 -9.92 -8.03 -1.54
N GLU A 90 -11.06 -8.04 -0.83
CA GLU A 90 -11.21 -8.76 0.44
C GLU A 90 -11.05 -10.28 0.28
N ARG A 91 -11.45 -10.85 -0.87
CA ARG A 91 -11.38 -12.29 -1.10
C ARG A 91 -9.99 -12.80 -1.47
N TYR A 92 -9.25 -12.07 -2.32
CA TYR A 92 -8.07 -12.62 -2.98
C TYR A 92 -6.73 -12.00 -2.53
N VAL A 93 -6.73 -10.72 -2.13
CA VAL A 93 -5.48 -9.98 -1.92
C VAL A 93 -4.71 -10.48 -0.71
N GLU A 94 -5.39 -10.76 0.40
CA GLU A 94 -4.73 -11.24 1.63
C GLU A 94 -3.94 -12.53 1.37
N GLN A 95 -4.59 -13.53 0.76
CA GLN A 95 -3.95 -14.83 0.47
C GLN A 95 -2.79 -14.69 -0.52
N ALA A 96 -2.96 -13.88 -1.57
CA ALA A 96 -1.91 -13.64 -2.56
C ALA A 96 -0.71 -12.90 -1.96
N LEU A 97 -0.96 -11.89 -1.14
CA LEU A 97 0.07 -11.12 -0.46
C LEU A 97 0.86 -12.00 0.52
N GLN A 98 0.17 -12.81 1.33
CA GLN A 98 0.81 -13.76 2.24
C GLN A 98 1.67 -14.78 1.49
N PHE A 99 1.18 -15.35 0.39
CA PHE A 99 1.95 -16.28 -0.43
C PHE A 99 3.22 -15.63 -0.98
N VAL A 100 3.10 -14.45 -1.58
CA VAL A 100 4.25 -13.73 -2.16
C VAL A 100 5.27 -13.35 -1.09
N MET A 101 4.83 -12.88 0.08
CA MET A 101 5.73 -12.44 1.15
C MET A 101 6.42 -13.59 1.89
N THR A 102 5.83 -14.79 1.93
CA THR A 102 6.36 -15.93 2.71
C THR A 102 7.03 -17.00 1.86
N LYS A 103 6.58 -17.21 0.62
CA LYS A 103 7.04 -18.30 -0.25
C LYS A 103 7.90 -17.84 -1.41
N CYS A 104 7.88 -16.55 -1.75
CA CYS A 104 8.59 -16.05 -2.92
C CYS A 104 9.78 -15.16 -2.53
N THR A 105 10.80 -15.15 -3.38
CA THR A 105 11.97 -14.28 -3.22
C THR A 105 11.89 -13.11 -4.17
N SER A 106 12.06 -11.90 -3.64
CA SER A 106 12.06 -10.67 -4.44
C SER A 106 13.48 -10.22 -4.72
N MET A 107 13.71 -9.65 -5.90
CA MET A 107 15.03 -9.12 -6.26
C MET A 107 15.38 -7.89 -5.41
N ILE A 108 14.39 -7.04 -5.16
CA ILE A 108 14.53 -5.85 -4.30
C ILE A 108 13.60 -6.02 -3.09
N PRO A 109 14.07 -5.78 -1.85
CA PRO A 109 13.19 -5.77 -0.69
C PRO A 109 12.07 -4.74 -0.85
N GLN A 110 10.82 -5.18 -0.69
CA GLN A 110 9.64 -4.34 -0.81
C GLN A 110 8.68 -4.62 0.34
N VAL A 111 8.20 -3.54 0.95
CA VAL A 111 7.15 -3.60 1.98
C VAL A 111 5.81 -4.00 1.34
N PRO A 112 4.92 -4.73 2.07
CA PRO A 112 3.64 -5.19 1.54
C PRO A 112 2.79 -4.07 0.92
N ILE A 113 2.72 -2.92 1.59
CA ILE A 113 1.92 -1.79 1.15
C ILE A 113 2.35 -1.24 -0.22
N ALA A 114 3.65 -1.26 -0.53
CA ALA A 114 4.16 -0.78 -1.81
C ALA A 114 3.66 -1.66 -2.98
N ARG A 115 3.56 -2.98 -2.78
CA ARG A 115 3.00 -3.90 -3.78
C ARG A 115 1.53 -3.63 -4.05
N ILE A 116 0.78 -3.38 -2.98
CA ILE A 116 -0.65 -3.03 -3.06
C ILE A 116 -0.84 -1.68 -3.76
N GLN A 117 0.01 -0.70 -3.47
CA GLN A 117 0.02 0.59 -4.20
C GLN A 117 0.25 0.39 -5.70
N THR A 118 1.22 -0.45 -6.09
CA THR A 118 1.47 -0.79 -7.50
C THR A 118 0.25 -1.45 -8.14
N MET A 119 -0.34 -2.46 -7.48
CA MET A 119 -1.56 -3.12 -7.94
C MET A 119 -2.70 -2.11 -8.16
N CYS A 120 -2.97 -1.25 -7.16
CA CYS A 120 -4.02 -0.22 -7.25
C CYS A 120 -3.77 0.74 -8.41
N LYS A 121 -2.52 1.17 -8.64
CA LYS A 121 -2.19 2.07 -9.75
C LYS A 121 -2.33 1.42 -11.11
N LEU A 122 -1.92 0.16 -11.27
CA LEU A 122 -2.15 -0.60 -12.50
C LEU A 122 -3.65 -0.73 -12.79
N LEU A 123 -4.44 -1.09 -11.77
CA LEU A 123 -5.88 -1.25 -11.90
C LEU A 123 -6.58 0.08 -12.22
N GLU A 124 -6.16 1.17 -11.57
CA GLU A 124 -6.67 2.52 -11.83
C GLU A 124 -6.48 2.92 -13.30
N VAL A 125 -5.30 2.68 -13.87
CA VAL A 125 -5.02 2.98 -15.28
C VAL A 125 -5.89 2.12 -16.20
N LEU A 126 -6.01 0.82 -15.96
CA LEU A 126 -6.83 -0.07 -16.79
C LEU A 126 -8.32 0.30 -16.81
N ILE A 127 -8.83 0.82 -15.69
CA ILE A 127 -10.24 1.20 -15.55
C ILE A 127 -10.51 2.61 -16.06
N THR A 128 -9.60 3.56 -15.82
CA THR A 128 -9.86 4.99 -16.11
C THR A 128 -9.33 5.47 -17.45
N HIS A 129 -8.48 4.70 -18.12
CA HIS A 129 -7.93 5.08 -19.41
C HIS A 129 -9.04 5.19 -20.48
N PRO A 130 -9.04 6.22 -21.35
CA PRO A 130 -10.09 6.41 -22.37
C PRO A 130 -10.26 5.24 -23.35
N GLY A 131 -9.16 4.51 -23.61
CA GLY A 131 -9.16 3.27 -24.40
C GLY A 131 -9.20 1.99 -23.56
N GLY A 132 -9.46 2.10 -22.26
CA GLY A 132 -9.54 0.99 -21.31
C GLY A 132 -10.95 0.40 -21.23
N LEU A 133 -11.30 -0.06 -20.03
CA LEU A 133 -12.58 -0.72 -19.75
C LEU A 133 -13.76 0.25 -19.90
N ASN A 134 -14.73 -0.11 -20.77
CA ASN A 134 -15.95 0.69 -20.91
C ASN A 134 -16.90 0.40 -19.74
N ILE A 135 -16.84 1.27 -18.73
CA ILE A 135 -17.62 1.21 -17.48
C ILE A 135 -19.15 1.21 -17.73
N LYS A 136 -19.61 1.76 -18.87
CA LYS A 136 -21.03 1.85 -19.24
C LYS A 136 -21.61 0.57 -19.86
N MET A 137 -20.80 -0.46 -20.06
CA MET A 137 -21.26 -1.74 -20.58
C MET A 137 -22.14 -2.49 -19.55
N GLU A 138 -22.96 -3.41 -20.07
CA GLU A 138 -23.75 -4.34 -19.25
C GLU A 138 -22.87 -5.12 -18.27
N ALA A 139 -23.36 -5.31 -17.04
CA ALA A 139 -22.64 -6.00 -15.96
C ALA A 139 -22.10 -7.37 -16.38
N GLN A 140 -22.85 -8.11 -17.20
CA GLN A 140 -22.52 -9.47 -17.63
C GLN A 140 -21.29 -9.55 -18.54
N LYS A 141 -20.96 -8.48 -19.27
CA LYS A 141 -19.72 -8.36 -20.06
C LYS A 141 -18.62 -7.59 -19.33
N ARG A 142 -19.02 -6.63 -18.49
CA ARG A 142 -18.14 -5.77 -17.71
C ARG A 142 -17.43 -6.53 -16.58
N ASN A 143 -18.14 -7.33 -15.79
CA ASN A 143 -17.61 -7.99 -14.60
C ASN A 143 -16.46 -8.97 -14.94
N PRO A 144 -16.57 -9.82 -15.98
CA PRO A 144 -15.44 -10.63 -16.43
C PRO A 144 -14.20 -9.80 -16.80
N LEU A 145 -14.38 -8.71 -17.54
CA LEU A 145 -13.26 -7.83 -17.92
C LEU A 145 -12.63 -7.16 -16.70
N LEU A 146 -13.44 -6.70 -15.74
CA LEU A 146 -12.95 -6.15 -14.47
C LEU A 146 -12.18 -7.19 -13.67
N ALA A 147 -12.68 -8.43 -13.57
CA ALA A 147 -11.97 -9.53 -12.92
C ALA A 147 -10.62 -9.80 -13.60
N MET A 148 -10.57 -9.83 -14.94
CA MET A 148 -9.30 -9.98 -15.66
C MET A 148 -8.32 -8.85 -15.39
N SER A 149 -8.79 -7.60 -15.43
CA SER A 149 -7.95 -6.44 -15.08
C SER A 149 -7.47 -6.49 -13.64
N PHE A 150 -8.31 -6.94 -12.72
CA PHE A 150 -7.93 -7.14 -11.33
C PHE A 150 -6.85 -8.21 -11.17
N ILE A 151 -7.02 -9.38 -11.80
CA ILE A 151 -6.04 -10.48 -11.75
C ILE A 151 -4.71 -10.03 -12.36
N PHE A 152 -4.74 -9.34 -13.50
CA PHE A 152 -3.56 -8.79 -14.14
C PHE A 152 -2.83 -7.81 -13.20
N SER A 153 -3.55 -6.88 -12.60
CA SER A 153 -2.97 -5.91 -11.66
C SER A 153 -2.46 -6.56 -10.38
N LEU A 154 -3.11 -7.62 -9.91
CA LEU A 154 -2.67 -8.39 -8.75
C LEU A 154 -1.37 -9.13 -9.05
N LEU A 155 -1.29 -9.80 -10.20
CA LEU A 155 -0.07 -10.48 -10.65
C LEU A 155 1.08 -9.49 -10.77
N TRP A 156 0.93 -8.41 -11.55
CA TRP A 156 2.04 -7.48 -11.79
C TRP A 156 2.34 -6.58 -10.59
N GLY A 157 1.36 -6.26 -9.77
CA GLY A 157 1.54 -5.47 -8.55
C GLY A 157 2.24 -6.25 -7.44
N LEU A 158 1.85 -7.52 -7.23
CA LEU A 158 2.44 -8.35 -6.17
C LEU A 158 3.69 -9.10 -6.64
N ALA A 159 3.67 -9.69 -7.84
CA ALA A 159 4.72 -10.59 -8.32
C ALA A 159 5.74 -9.92 -9.27
N GLY A 160 5.52 -8.68 -9.72
CA GLY A 160 6.36 -8.03 -10.74
C GLY A 160 7.84 -7.82 -10.36
N ASN A 161 8.20 -7.94 -9.08
CA ASN A 161 9.56 -7.82 -8.55
C ASN A 161 10.12 -9.16 -8.02
N LEU A 162 9.48 -10.28 -8.36
CA LEU A 162 9.96 -11.62 -8.02
C LEU A 162 11.04 -12.10 -8.97
N ILE A 163 11.88 -13.01 -8.48
CA ILE A 163 12.88 -13.68 -9.32
C ILE A 163 12.22 -14.74 -10.22
N ASP A 164 12.88 -15.03 -11.34
CA ASP A 164 12.41 -15.97 -12.38
C ASP A 164 12.05 -17.37 -11.83
N ALA A 165 12.77 -17.83 -10.81
CA ALA A 165 12.53 -19.14 -10.18
C ALA A 165 11.17 -19.28 -9.47
N ASN A 166 10.50 -18.17 -9.12
CA ASN A 166 9.22 -18.21 -8.40
C ASN A 166 8.00 -18.16 -9.33
N TRP A 167 8.15 -17.89 -10.63
CA TRP A 167 7.01 -17.66 -11.52
C TRP A 167 6.11 -18.88 -11.70
N ASP A 168 6.66 -20.08 -11.83
CA ASP A 168 5.87 -21.31 -11.95
C ASP A 168 5.00 -21.57 -10.70
N SER A 169 5.57 -21.26 -9.53
CA SER A 169 4.86 -21.39 -8.25
C SER A 169 3.75 -20.34 -8.12
N VAL A 170 4.01 -19.11 -8.56
CA VAL A 170 3.03 -18.02 -8.58
C VAL A 170 1.89 -18.31 -9.55
N ASP A 171 2.21 -18.76 -10.77
CA ASP A 171 1.19 -19.11 -11.78
C ASP A 171 0.28 -20.23 -11.26
N SER A 172 0.86 -21.30 -10.74
CA SER A 172 0.11 -22.41 -10.14
C SER A 172 -0.77 -21.94 -8.97
N PHE A 173 -0.23 -21.09 -8.10
CA PHE A 173 -0.98 -20.54 -6.97
C PHE A 173 -2.15 -19.65 -7.43
N LEU A 174 -1.94 -18.74 -8.38
CA LEU A 174 -2.99 -17.84 -8.85
C LEU A 174 -4.10 -18.60 -9.57
N ARG A 175 -3.77 -19.65 -10.34
CA ARG A 175 -4.79 -20.52 -10.96
C ARG A 175 -5.70 -21.15 -9.91
N ASN A 176 -5.11 -21.70 -8.84
CA ASN A 176 -5.88 -22.29 -7.75
C ASN A 176 -6.69 -21.24 -6.97
N LEU A 177 -6.12 -20.05 -6.77
CA LEU A 177 -6.77 -18.96 -6.04
C LEU A 177 -8.03 -18.46 -6.76
N PHE A 178 -8.01 -18.41 -8.10
CA PHE A 178 -9.12 -17.91 -8.91
C PHE A 178 -10.01 -19.00 -9.51
N ASP A 179 -9.85 -20.26 -9.13
CA ASP A 179 -10.66 -21.38 -9.67
C ASP A 179 -12.17 -21.19 -9.36
N ASP A 180 -12.47 -20.63 -8.19
CA ASP A 180 -13.83 -20.29 -7.75
C ASP A 180 -14.40 -19.01 -8.40
N CYS A 181 -13.58 -18.24 -9.12
CA CYS A 181 -14.01 -16.99 -9.73
C CYS A 181 -14.66 -17.29 -11.10
N GLY A 182 -15.98 -17.45 -11.11
CA GLY A 182 -16.75 -17.70 -12.34
C GLY A 182 -16.51 -16.68 -13.45
N ASP A 183 -16.23 -15.43 -13.09
CA ASP A 183 -15.94 -14.32 -14.02
C ASP A 183 -14.51 -14.38 -14.60
N ALA A 184 -13.60 -15.12 -13.97
CA ALA A 184 -12.19 -15.25 -14.38
C ALA A 184 -11.89 -16.48 -15.24
N ARG A 185 -12.91 -17.26 -15.64
CA ARG A 185 -12.73 -18.51 -16.42
C ARG A 185 -11.89 -18.34 -17.68
N GLY A 186 -11.95 -17.16 -18.33
CA GLY A 186 -11.14 -16.86 -19.51
C GLY A 186 -9.63 -16.80 -19.26
N PHE A 187 -9.18 -16.39 -18.06
CA PHE A 187 -7.75 -16.35 -17.69
C PHE A 187 -7.21 -17.75 -17.45
N VAL A 188 -7.98 -18.57 -16.73
CA VAL A 188 -7.64 -19.97 -16.46
C VAL A 188 -7.62 -20.80 -17.76
N ALA A 189 -8.48 -20.46 -18.73
CA ALA A 189 -8.59 -21.18 -20.00
C ALA A 189 -7.57 -20.74 -21.07
N ALA A 190 -7.16 -19.47 -21.13
CA ALA A 190 -6.33 -18.92 -22.23
C ALA A 190 -4.83 -19.33 -22.20
N THR A 191 -4.42 -20.12 -21.22
CA THR A 191 -3.02 -20.52 -20.99
C THR A 191 -2.82 -22.03 -20.83
N LYS A 192 -3.85 -22.82 -21.18
CA LYS A 192 -3.71 -24.25 -21.49
C LYS A 192 -3.46 -24.43 -22.98
#